data_AF-V8NHD9-F1
#
_entry.id   AF-V8NHD9-F1
#
_cell.length_a   1.000
_cell.length_b   1.000
_cell.length_c   1.000
_cell.angle_alpha   90.00
_cell.angle_beta   90.00
_cell.angle_gamma   90.00
#
_symmetry.space_group_name_H-M   'P 1'
#
loop_
_entity.id
_entity.type
_entity.pdbx_description
1 polymer ?
#
loop_
_entity_poly.entity_id
_entity_poly.type
_entity_poly.pdbx_seq_one_letter_code
_entity_poly.pdbx_strand_id
1 'polypeptide(L)'
;MRNGSGNWLADQIRRNRVLEGPGTPSKGQRWCTLHTEFLWYDSSLGFVPPPDYGIPKLHYFEDWGVVTYGSALPAEINSPFLSFKSGKLGGRAIYDIVHQNKYKEWIKGWRNFNAGHEHPDQNSFTFAPNGVPFITEALYGPKYTFLNNVLMFSPAVSKSCFYPWEGQITEDCSSKWLKYKHDLAADCQGKVIAAIEKNEIIFIRGEGVGAYHPKLKLKSVQRNLLLLHPQLLLLVDQIYLQEDSPAKVATSFFHNVDVPFEDTVIDNVHGAFIRQQDGNYKMYWMDDTGHSQKAIIASRMYPRGYPYNGTNYVNVTTHLRSPITRVVYLFIGPSIDVQSFSVHGNSQQLDIFVTTSEHAYAIYLWTDENKSHSVFAQVIADHQKIVFERASAVRNSPVSGVKGNIEIVEKNLQHFKPVFQQLEKQILSRVRNTDSFRKTAERLLRFSDKRQTEEVIDRIFAISQQQQGRAKKNKKVAKGYKFVDAGPDIFAQIEVNERKIRQKAQSLAQKEMPVDEEEEMKDLLDFADITYVKERNSVPIKVQPGLSQIFSTARSSAPLVSASYTRLFLLLNIVIFFVMLAMQLTWFQKAKSLHGQRCLYAILLIDSCILLWLYSSCSQSQC
;
A
#
# COMPACT_ATOMS: atom_id res chain seq x y z
N MET A 1 16.29 -19.06 -2.06
CA MET A 1 17.73 -18.75 -1.95
C MET A 1 18.56 -19.98 -1.58
N ARG A 2 18.12 -20.84 -0.64
CA ARG A 2 18.83 -22.08 -0.25
C ARG A 2 20.30 -21.87 0.17
N ASN A 3 20.59 -20.73 0.78
CA ASN A 3 21.94 -20.31 1.19
C ASN A 3 22.01 -19.80 2.64
N GLY A 4 20.90 -19.86 3.40
CA GLY A 4 20.85 -19.41 4.79
C GLY A 4 20.54 -17.92 5.01
N SER A 5 20.68 -17.05 4.02
CA SER A 5 20.48 -15.59 4.20
C SER A 5 19.05 -15.19 4.53
N GLY A 6 18.07 -15.94 4.04
CA GLY A 6 16.66 -15.74 4.42
C GLY A 6 16.40 -16.08 5.89
N ASN A 7 16.97 -17.19 6.38
CA ASN A 7 16.87 -17.58 7.78
C ASN A 7 17.57 -16.55 8.68
N TRP A 8 18.75 -16.09 8.28
CA TRP A 8 19.50 -15.05 8.98
C TRP A 8 18.70 -13.75 9.11
N LEU A 9 18.14 -13.22 8.01
CA LEU A 9 17.39 -11.97 8.05
C LEU A 9 16.11 -12.10 8.89
N ALA A 10 15.41 -13.23 8.78
CA ALA A 10 14.23 -13.50 9.61
C ALA A 10 14.58 -13.50 11.10
N ASP A 11 15.73 -14.06 11.49
CA ASP A 11 16.23 -14.05 12.86
C ASP A 11 16.60 -12.64 13.33
N GLN A 12 17.26 -11.83 12.50
CA GLN A 12 17.55 -10.42 12.82
C GLN A 12 16.26 -9.62 13.08
N ILE A 13 15.26 -9.75 12.20
CA ILE A 13 13.96 -9.08 12.37
C ILE A 13 13.25 -9.58 13.63
N ARG A 14 13.28 -10.89 13.90
CA ARG A 14 12.61 -11.48 15.06
C ARG A 14 13.21 -10.99 16.38
N ARG A 15 14.54 -10.96 16.49
CA ARG A 15 15.26 -10.56 17.71
C ARG A 15 15.12 -9.07 18.03
N ASN A 16 15.03 -8.23 17.00
CA ASN A 16 14.96 -6.77 17.13
C ASN A 16 13.53 -6.20 17.00
N ARG A 17 12.51 -7.06 17.04
CA ARG A 17 11.12 -6.63 16.93
C ARG A 17 10.70 -5.82 18.17
N VAL A 18 10.14 -4.64 17.93
CA VAL A 18 9.60 -3.77 18.98
C VAL A 18 8.45 -4.47 19.72
N LEU A 19 8.48 -4.40 21.06
CA LEU A 19 7.48 -5.01 21.93
C LEU A 19 6.33 -4.04 22.27
N GLU A 20 6.66 -2.76 22.48
CA GLU A 20 5.72 -1.68 22.79
C GLU A 20 6.17 -0.38 22.12
N GLY A 21 5.21 0.46 21.71
CA GLY A 21 5.46 1.74 21.04
C GLY A 21 5.46 1.69 19.50
N PRO A 22 5.95 2.75 18.83
CA PRO A 22 6.00 2.83 17.36
C PRO A 22 6.68 1.61 16.73
N GLY A 23 6.09 1.06 15.68
CA GLY A 23 6.58 -0.15 14.99
C GLY A 23 6.14 -1.48 15.61
N THR A 24 5.39 -1.48 16.71
CA THR A 24 4.81 -2.71 17.28
C THR A 24 3.80 -3.34 16.30
N PRO A 25 3.92 -4.64 15.98
CA PRO A 25 2.95 -5.31 15.11
C PRO A 25 1.54 -5.31 15.72
N SER A 26 0.53 -4.99 14.91
CA SER A 26 -0.86 -4.93 15.36
C SER A 26 -1.35 -6.28 15.90
N LYS A 27 -2.29 -6.25 16.85
CA LYS A 27 -2.86 -7.45 17.48
C LYS A 27 -3.45 -8.42 16.44
N GLY A 28 -4.05 -7.91 15.37
CA GLY A 28 -4.65 -8.71 14.29
C GLY A 28 -3.64 -9.35 13.33
N GLN A 29 -2.43 -8.80 13.21
CA GLN A 29 -1.45 -9.26 12.21
C GLN A 29 -0.29 -10.05 12.81
N ARG A 30 0.07 -9.79 14.08
CA ARG A 30 1.31 -10.27 14.71
C ARG A 30 1.52 -11.79 14.72
N TRP A 31 0.45 -12.58 14.62
CA TRP A 31 0.50 -14.05 14.65
C TRP A 31 0.05 -14.71 13.34
N CYS A 32 -0.32 -13.92 12.33
CA CYS A 32 -0.94 -14.41 11.09
C CYS A 32 -0.10 -15.48 10.38
N THR A 33 1.23 -15.29 10.31
CA THR A 33 2.13 -16.12 9.50
C THR A 33 2.99 -17.08 10.32
N LEU A 34 2.77 -17.22 11.63
CA LEU A 34 3.62 -18.09 12.46
C LEU A 34 3.55 -19.56 12.04
N HIS A 35 2.36 -20.02 11.63
CA HIS A 35 2.16 -21.40 11.20
C HIS A 35 2.86 -21.71 9.87
N THR A 36 2.87 -20.77 8.91
CA THR A 36 3.60 -20.94 7.64
C THR A 36 5.10 -20.78 7.83
N GLU A 37 5.55 -19.86 8.69
CA GLU A 37 6.96 -19.74 9.08
C GLU A 37 7.47 -21.07 9.65
N PHE A 38 6.69 -21.74 10.50
CA PHE A 38 7.01 -23.06 11.04
C PHE A 38 7.11 -24.14 9.94
N LEU A 39 6.14 -24.18 9.00
CA LEU A 39 6.11 -25.18 7.94
C LEU A 39 7.21 -24.98 6.87
N TRP A 40 7.60 -23.72 6.63
CA TRP A 40 8.54 -23.37 5.56
C TRP A 40 9.98 -23.19 6.04
N TYR A 41 10.22 -23.18 7.35
CA TYR A 41 11.57 -23.12 7.89
C TYR A 41 12.35 -24.41 7.58
N ASP A 42 13.44 -24.25 6.83
CA ASP A 42 14.40 -25.31 6.58
C ASP A 42 15.58 -25.18 7.56
N SER A 43 15.58 -26.04 8.57
CA SER A 43 16.60 -26.07 9.64
C SER A 43 17.97 -26.56 9.17
N SER A 44 18.04 -27.19 7.99
CA SER A 44 19.33 -27.61 7.42
C SER A 44 20.15 -26.41 6.89
N LEU A 45 19.50 -25.27 6.68
CA LEU A 45 20.13 -24.02 6.28
C LEU A 45 20.46 -23.18 7.52
N GLY A 46 21.75 -23.00 7.79
CA GLY A 46 22.23 -22.13 8.88
C GLY A 46 21.84 -20.65 8.70
N PHE A 47 22.08 -19.85 9.73
CA PHE A 47 21.85 -18.39 9.71
C PHE A 47 23.08 -17.67 9.14
N VAL A 48 23.18 -17.60 7.82
CA VAL A 48 24.35 -17.04 7.13
C VAL A 48 24.05 -15.63 6.61
N PRO A 49 24.68 -14.56 7.12
CA PRO A 49 24.50 -13.21 6.58
C PRO A 49 24.92 -13.14 5.10
N PRO A 50 24.33 -12.23 4.31
CA PRO A 50 24.89 -11.87 3.00
C PRO A 50 26.37 -11.47 3.12
N PRO A 51 27.23 -11.77 2.12
CA PRO A 51 28.67 -11.48 2.18
C PRO A 51 29.02 -10.00 2.37
N ASP A 52 28.10 -9.10 2.00
CA ASP A 52 28.22 -7.65 2.09
C ASP A 52 27.50 -7.05 3.31
N TYR A 53 27.00 -7.87 4.25
CA TYR A 53 26.45 -7.38 5.51
C TYR A 53 27.47 -6.54 6.29
N GLY A 54 27.01 -5.44 6.87
CA GLY A 54 27.86 -4.47 7.58
C GLY A 54 28.60 -3.49 6.67
N ILE A 55 28.52 -3.66 5.35
CA ILE A 55 29.09 -2.72 4.38
C ILE A 55 27.95 -1.87 3.81
N PRO A 56 27.97 -0.53 3.96
CA PRO A 56 26.94 0.30 3.37
C PRO A 56 26.97 0.15 1.83
N LYS A 57 25.82 -0.13 1.23
CA LYS A 57 25.70 -0.34 -0.22
C LYS A 57 24.60 0.50 -0.82
N LEU A 58 24.89 1.08 -1.98
CA LEU A 58 23.90 1.71 -2.84
C LEU A 58 23.15 0.64 -3.67
N HIS A 59 21.82 0.67 -3.61
CA HIS A 59 20.95 -0.18 -4.42
C HIS A 59 19.89 0.66 -5.12
N TYR A 60 19.62 0.37 -6.39
CA TYR A 60 18.57 1.02 -7.18
C TYR A 60 17.56 -0.02 -7.67
N PHE A 61 16.32 0.12 -7.21
CA PHE A 61 15.18 -0.65 -7.67
C PHE A 61 14.63 0.02 -8.94
N GLU A 62 15.07 -0.43 -10.10
CA GLU A 62 14.82 0.29 -11.35
C GLU A 62 13.38 0.19 -11.86
N ASP A 63 12.63 -0.81 -11.40
CA ASP A 63 11.20 -0.90 -11.65
C ASP A 63 10.40 0.04 -10.74
N TRP A 64 10.73 0.06 -9.45
CA TRP A 64 10.04 0.89 -8.46
C TRP A 64 10.42 2.38 -8.57
N GLY A 65 11.63 2.68 -9.02
CA GLY A 65 12.20 4.04 -9.03
C GLY A 65 12.67 4.49 -7.65
N VAL A 66 13.19 3.56 -6.84
CA VAL A 66 13.68 3.82 -5.48
C VAL A 66 15.17 3.52 -5.38
N VAL A 67 15.93 4.44 -4.78
CA VAL A 67 17.34 4.26 -4.42
C VAL A 67 17.42 4.11 -2.90
N THR A 68 18.23 3.20 -2.42
CA THR A 68 18.56 3.05 -1.00
C THR A 68 20.07 2.95 -0.81
N TYR A 69 20.59 3.52 0.27
CA TYR A 69 21.97 3.39 0.70
C TYR A 69 22.02 3.02 2.19
N GLY A 70 22.90 2.08 2.54
CA GLY A 70 23.11 1.66 3.94
C GLY A 70 21.95 0.87 4.55
N SER A 71 21.25 0.07 3.74
CA SER A 71 20.21 -0.83 4.23
C SER A 71 20.80 -2.02 4.99
N ALA A 72 20.03 -2.52 5.97
CA ALA A 72 20.38 -3.70 6.78
C ALA A 72 21.73 -3.59 7.52
N LEU A 73 22.14 -2.39 7.93
CA LEU A 73 23.28 -2.17 8.81
C LEU A 73 22.88 -2.30 10.29
N PRO A 74 23.83 -2.62 11.19
CA PRO A 74 23.67 -2.39 12.62
C PRO A 74 23.33 -0.92 12.92
N ALA A 75 22.55 -0.67 13.97
CA ALA A 75 22.26 0.68 14.43
C ALA A 75 23.45 1.20 15.26
N GLU A 76 24.42 1.78 14.55
CA GLU A 76 25.67 2.30 15.13
C GLU A 76 25.96 3.73 14.62
N ILE A 77 26.83 4.44 15.33
CA ILE A 77 27.33 5.75 14.89
C ILE A 77 27.97 5.58 13.50
N ASN A 78 27.70 6.52 12.59
CA ASN A 78 28.17 6.48 11.20
C ASN A 78 27.65 5.28 10.38
N SER A 79 26.55 4.64 10.79
CA SER A 79 25.79 3.69 9.95
C SER A 79 24.51 4.35 9.43
N PRO A 80 24.56 5.04 8.28
CA PRO A 80 23.44 5.83 7.79
C PRO A 80 22.48 4.95 6.97
N PHE A 81 21.20 5.31 6.99
CA PHE A 81 20.26 4.91 5.97
C PHE A 81 19.80 6.14 5.19
N LEU A 82 19.82 6.04 3.87
CA LEU A 82 19.31 7.06 2.96
C LEU A 82 18.41 6.41 1.92
N SER A 83 17.23 6.97 1.67
CA SER A 83 16.38 6.55 0.56
C SER A 83 15.98 7.73 -0.31
N PHE A 84 15.70 7.48 -1.58
CA PHE A 84 15.17 8.46 -2.52
C PHE A 84 14.20 7.79 -3.49
N LYS A 85 13.02 8.39 -3.73
CA LYS A 85 12.02 7.87 -4.66
C LYS A 85 11.72 8.87 -5.76
N SER A 86 11.84 8.44 -7.00
CA SER A 86 11.36 9.18 -8.17
C SER A 86 11.16 8.19 -9.33
N GLY A 87 9.93 7.73 -9.50
CA GLY A 87 9.59 6.60 -10.36
C GLY A 87 8.24 6.74 -11.06
N LYS A 88 7.93 5.77 -11.91
CA LYS A 88 6.64 5.70 -12.59
C LYS A 88 5.56 5.20 -11.64
N LEU A 89 4.36 5.78 -11.74
CA LEU A 89 3.16 5.29 -11.04
C LEU A 89 2.95 3.79 -11.35
N GLY A 90 2.70 2.97 -10.33
CA GLY A 90 2.56 1.52 -10.42
C GLY A 90 3.87 0.76 -10.56
N GLY A 91 5.02 1.45 -10.62
CA GLY A 91 6.28 0.88 -11.08
C GLY A 91 6.36 0.80 -12.61
N ARG A 92 7.58 0.76 -13.13
CA ARG A 92 7.87 0.76 -14.57
C ARG A 92 7.16 -0.37 -15.31
N ALA A 93 7.10 -1.58 -14.73
CA ALA A 93 6.42 -2.71 -15.35
C ALA A 93 4.95 -2.42 -15.62
N ILE A 94 4.19 -1.99 -14.60
CA ILE A 94 2.76 -1.69 -14.73
C ILE A 94 2.56 -0.49 -15.66
N TYR A 95 3.30 0.59 -15.44
CA TYR A 95 3.21 1.80 -16.25
C TYR A 95 3.46 1.49 -17.72
N ASP A 96 4.52 0.77 -18.07
CA ASP A 96 4.83 0.43 -19.46
C ASP A 96 3.84 -0.57 -20.05
N ILE A 97 3.28 -1.49 -19.25
CA ILE A 97 2.21 -2.39 -19.72
C ILE A 97 0.98 -1.58 -20.14
N VAL A 98 0.56 -0.62 -19.31
CA VAL A 98 -0.60 0.24 -19.56
C VAL A 98 -0.34 1.15 -20.77
N HIS A 99 0.75 1.92 -20.75
CA HIS A 99 1.01 2.96 -21.74
C HIS A 99 1.49 2.42 -23.09
N GLN A 100 2.11 1.23 -23.12
CA GLN A 100 2.52 0.57 -24.36
C GLN A 100 1.51 -0.50 -24.82
N ASN A 101 0.37 -0.61 -24.12
CA ASN A 101 -0.72 -1.55 -24.44
C ASN A 101 -0.23 -3.01 -24.61
N LYS A 102 0.56 -3.49 -23.64
CA LYS A 102 1.06 -4.87 -23.58
C LYS A 102 -0.02 -5.80 -23.04
N TYR A 103 0.04 -7.08 -23.41
CA TYR A 103 -0.90 -8.12 -22.94
C TYR A 103 -2.37 -7.78 -23.21
N LYS A 104 -2.69 -7.40 -24.46
CA LYS A 104 -4.00 -6.86 -24.88
C LYS A 104 -5.18 -7.78 -24.57
N GLU A 105 -4.94 -9.08 -24.51
CA GLU A 105 -5.93 -10.10 -24.20
C GLU A 105 -6.38 -10.03 -22.74
N TRP A 106 -5.55 -9.48 -21.85
CA TRP A 106 -5.79 -9.42 -20.40
C TRP A 106 -6.01 -8.00 -19.90
N ILE A 107 -5.25 -7.04 -20.43
CA ILE A 107 -5.10 -5.70 -19.86
C ILE A 107 -5.80 -4.65 -20.73
N LYS A 108 -6.68 -3.87 -20.11
CA LYS A 108 -7.46 -2.78 -20.69
C LYS A 108 -7.15 -1.48 -19.93
N GLY A 109 -5.90 -1.04 -20.01
CA GLY A 109 -5.39 0.15 -19.33
C GLY A 109 -5.37 0.01 -17.79
N TRP A 110 -5.48 1.14 -17.09
CA TRP A 110 -5.46 1.21 -15.62
C TRP A 110 -6.60 0.46 -14.92
N ARG A 111 -7.67 0.07 -15.63
CA ARG A 111 -8.79 -0.70 -15.05
C ARG A 111 -8.33 -2.02 -14.43
N ASN A 112 -7.23 -2.61 -14.91
CA ASN A 112 -6.70 -3.87 -14.43
C ASN A 112 -5.67 -3.75 -13.29
N PHE A 113 -5.36 -2.52 -12.86
CA PHE A 113 -4.36 -2.26 -11.82
C PHE A 113 -4.92 -1.32 -10.75
N ASN A 114 -4.35 -1.38 -9.55
CA ASN A 114 -4.73 -0.50 -8.45
C ASN A 114 -3.49 0.13 -7.80
N ALA A 115 -3.25 1.40 -8.10
CA ALA A 115 -2.17 2.20 -7.51
C ALA A 115 -2.68 3.12 -6.37
N GLY A 116 -3.88 2.86 -5.83
CA GLY A 116 -4.49 3.71 -4.81
C GLY A 116 -3.71 3.82 -3.49
N HIS A 117 -2.85 2.83 -3.21
CA HIS A 117 -1.99 2.82 -2.02
C HIS A 117 -0.67 3.59 -2.20
N GLU A 118 -0.31 3.98 -3.42
CA GLU A 118 0.83 4.89 -3.61
C GLU A 118 0.53 6.29 -3.09
N HIS A 119 1.57 7.11 -2.94
CA HIS A 119 1.49 8.48 -2.44
C HIS A 119 1.92 9.50 -3.52
N PRO A 120 1.51 10.78 -3.40
CA PRO A 120 2.06 11.88 -4.20
C PRO A 120 3.47 12.28 -3.70
N ASP A 121 4.44 11.38 -3.90
CA ASP A 121 5.74 11.34 -3.22
C ASP A 121 6.94 11.32 -4.18
N GLN A 122 6.77 11.71 -5.44
CA GLN A 122 7.88 11.72 -6.40
C GLN A 122 8.92 12.79 -6.02
N ASN A 123 10.21 12.44 -6.06
CA ASN A 123 11.34 13.17 -5.47
C ASN A 123 11.37 13.22 -3.93
N SER A 124 10.65 12.33 -3.23
CA SER A 124 10.80 12.18 -1.78
C SER A 124 12.12 11.51 -1.40
N PHE A 125 12.54 11.71 -0.15
CA PHE A 125 13.70 11.05 0.43
C PHE A 125 13.51 10.82 1.92
N THR A 126 14.29 9.91 2.49
CA THR A 126 14.42 9.72 3.94
C THR A 126 15.88 9.66 4.34
N PHE A 127 16.19 10.02 5.58
CA PHE A 127 17.55 10.03 6.10
C PHE A 127 17.60 9.67 7.59
N ALA A 128 18.42 8.68 7.93
CA ALA A 128 18.68 8.22 9.28
C ALA A 128 20.20 8.06 9.50
N PRO A 129 20.93 9.09 9.95
CA PRO A 129 22.40 9.15 9.85
C PRO A 129 23.18 8.14 10.70
N ASN A 130 22.67 7.81 11.90
CA ASN A 130 23.25 6.82 12.82
C ASN A 130 22.27 5.65 13.05
N GLY A 131 21.46 5.33 12.03
CA GLY A 131 20.25 4.52 12.20
C GLY A 131 19.10 5.22 12.95
N VAL A 132 19.30 6.47 13.41
CA VAL A 132 18.28 7.29 14.08
C VAL A 132 17.42 8.02 13.04
N PRO A 133 16.09 7.82 13.00
CA PRO A 133 15.22 8.45 12.01
C PRO A 133 15.19 9.98 12.16
N PHE A 134 15.79 10.72 11.22
CA PHE A 134 15.78 12.18 11.20
C PHE A 134 14.71 12.70 10.24
N ILE A 135 14.84 12.41 8.94
CA ILE A 135 13.83 12.71 7.92
C ILE A 135 13.13 11.41 7.56
N THR A 136 11.84 11.29 7.88
CA THR A 136 11.07 10.04 7.76
C THR A 136 9.95 10.17 6.75
N GLU A 137 9.41 9.04 6.31
CA GLU A 137 8.07 9.00 5.71
C GLU A 137 7.00 9.31 6.77
N ALA A 138 5.82 9.76 6.34
CA ALA A 138 4.68 10.04 7.21
C ALA A 138 3.74 8.83 7.43
N LEU A 139 4.15 7.64 6.96
CA LEU A 139 3.40 6.37 7.08
C LEU A 139 2.02 6.41 6.39
N TYR A 140 1.14 5.45 6.72
CA TYR A 140 -0.16 5.30 6.09
C TYR A 140 -1.10 6.45 6.49
N GLY A 141 -1.38 7.35 5.55
CA GLY A 141 -2.18 8.55 5.77
C GLY A 141 -2.97 9.03 4.55
N PRO A 142 -3.56 10.23 4.65
CA PRO A 142 -4.17 10.93 3.54
C PRO A 142 -3.26 11.07 2.33
N LYS A 143 -3.84 11.06 1.12
CA LYS A 143 -3.11 11.15 -0.15
C LYS A 143 -2.81 12.59 -0.55
N TYR A 144 -2.16 13.31 0.36
CA TYR A 144 -1.81 14.72 0.20
C TYR A 144 -0.30 14.89 -0.06
N THR A 145 0.04 15.80 -0.97
CA THR A 145 1.43 16.05 -1.40
C THR A 145 2.29 16.52 -0.23
N PHE A 146 1.79 17.45 0.58
CA PHE A 146 2.52 17.99 1.73
C PHE A 146 2.74 16.98 2.87
N LEU A 147 2.19 15.76 2.80
CA LEU A 147 2.48 14.69 3.76
C LEU A 147 3.68 13.83 3.34
N ASN A 148 4.38 14.21 2.28
CA ASN A 148 5.59 13.55 1.80
C ASN A 148 6.71 14.59 1.73
N ASN A 149 7.97 14.13 1.74
CA ASN A 149 9.14 14.99 1.71
C ASN A 149 9.38 15.60 0.31
N VAL A 150 8.45 16.39 -0.23
CA VAL A 150 8.41 16.86 -1.63
C VAL A 150 8.08 18.36 -1.72
N LEU A 151 7.93 18.87 -2.94
CA LEU A 151 7.61 20.27 -3.23
C LEU A 151 6.11 20.47 -3.53
N MET A 152 5.58 21.64 -3.20
CA MET A 152 4.34 22.19 -3.77
C MET A 152 4.59 23.59 -4.33
N PHE A 153 3.76 24.03 -5.26
CA PHE A 153 3.90 25.30 -5.97
C PHE A 153 2.69 26.20 -5.78
N SER A 154 2.89 27.51 -5.86
CA SER A 154 1.81 28.50 -5.85
C SER A 154 2.15 29.69 -6.76
N PRO A 155 1.15 30.34 -7.38
CA PRO A 155 -0.28 30.00 -7.35
C PRO A 155 -0.64 28.74 -8.16
N ALA A 156 -1.62 28.01 -7.66
CA ALA A 156 -2.26 26.90 -8.35
C ALA A 156 -2.89 27.35 -9.69
N VAL A 157 -2.75 26.52 -10.71
CA VAL A 157 -3.31 26.71 -12.06
C VAL A 157 -4.62 25.97 -12.27
N SER A 158 -5.01 25.14 -11.30
CA SER A 158 -6.24 24.37 -11.29
C SER A 158 -6.91 24.43 -9.92
N LYS A 159 -8.14 23.90 -9.81
CA LYS A 159 -8.82 23.76 -8.52
C LYS A 159 -8.10 22.67 -7.70
N SER A 160 -7.20 23.10 -6.83
CA SER A 160 -6.43 22.24 -5.92
C SER A 160 -7.16 22.04 -4.58
N CYS A 161 -6.86 20.93 -3.90
CA CYS A 161 -7.31 20.64 -2.54
C CYS A 161 -6.84 21.72 -1.53
N PHE A 162 -5.66 22.30 -1.79
CA PHE A 162 -4.95 23.17 -0.84
C PHE A 162 -4.69 24.56 -1.42
N TYR A 163 -5.63 25.09 -2.20
CA TYR A 163 -5.53 26.44 -2.79
C TYR A 163 -5.05 27.48 -1.77
N PRO A 164 -4.06 28.34 -2.09
CA PRO A 164 -3.48 28.57 -3.41
C PRO A 164 -2.34 27.61 -3.82
N TRP A 165 -2.06 26.57 -3.04
CA TRP A 165 -1.00 25.60 -3.33
C TRP A 165 -1.48 24.47 -4.22
N GLU A 166 -0.62 23.99 -5.11
CA GLU A 166 -0.84 22.82 -5.96
C GLU A 166 0.33 21.85 -5.81
N GLY A 167 0.00 20.60 -5.51
CA GLY A 167 0.96 19.51 -5.35
C GLY A 167 1.11 18.66 -6.60
N GLN A 168 1.38 17.38 -6.40
CA GLN A 168 1.50 16.42 -7.49
C GLN A 168 0.12 16.02 -8.02
N ILE A 169 0.04 15.68 -9.30
CA ILE A 169 -1.22 15.42 -10.03
C ILE A 169 -2.01 14.21 -9.54
N THR A 170 -1.37 13.36 -8.72
CA THR A 170 -1.98 12.18 -8.10
C THR A 170 -2.63 12.49 -6.74
N GLU A 171 -2.47 13.72 -6.23
CA GLU A 171 -3.11 14.21 -5.01
C GLU A 171 -4.64 14.05 -5.07
N ASP A 172 -5.22 13.60 -3.96
CA ASP A 172 -6.65 13.40 -3.84
C ASP A 172 -7.22 14.02 -2.57
N CYS A 173 -8.25 14.87 -2.71
CA CYS A 173 -8.82 15.62 -1.60
C CYS A 173 -9.66 14.74 -0.67
N SER A 174 -10.20 13.61 -1.16
CA SER A 174 -10.99 12.65 -0.37
C SER A 174 -10.13 11.82 0.59
N SER A 175 -8.81 12.01 0.57
CA SER A 175 -7.81 11.47 1.51
C SER A 175 -7.53 9.98 1.36
N LYS A 176 -8.50 9.15 0.98
CA LYS A 176 -8.35 7.69 1.12
C LYS A 176 -7.48 7.04 0.04
N TRP A 177 -7.75 7.36 -1.22
CA TRP A 177 -7.14 6.70 -2.37
C TRP A 177 -6.45 7.70 -3.29
N LEU A 178 -5.27 7.33 -3.79
CA LEU A 178 -4.54 8.15 -4.74
C LEU A 178 -5.38 8.36 -6.02
N LYS A 179 -5.34 9.53 -6.64
CA LYS A 179 -5.89 9.70 -7.99
C LYS A 179 -4.92 9.06 -8.98
N TYR A 180 -5.34 8.01 -9.69
CA TYR A 180 -4.43 7.29 -10.60
C TYR A 180 -5.08 6.78 -11.92
N LYS A 181 -6.42 6.67 -12.00
CA LYS A 181 -7.09 6.04 -13.17
C LYS A 181 -7.33 7.00 -14.35
N HIS A 182 -7.33 8.30 -14.12
CA HIS A 182 -7.88 9.29 -15.07
C HIS A 182 -6.94 10.47 -15.32
N ASP A 183 -7.05 11.03 -16.51
CA ASP A 183 -6.37 12.24 -16.97
C ASP A 183 -4.85 12.19 -16.77
N LEU A 184 -4.25 13.34 -16.47
CA LEU A 184 -2.83 13.52 -16.17
C LEU A 184 -2.33 12.61 -15.04
N ALA A 185 -3.18 12.25 -14.09
CA ALA A 185 -2.76 11.43 -12.95
C ALA A 185 -2.33 10.02 -13.38
N ALA A 186 -2.96 9.47 -14.43
CA ALA A 186 -2.59 8.19 -15.03
C ALA A 186 -1.19 8.21 -15.66
N ASP A 187 -0.70 9.38 -16.06
CA ASP A 187 0.61 9.60 -16.69
C ASP A 187 1.70 10.00 -15.70
N CYS A 188 1.38 10.09 -14.40
CA CYS A 188 2.31 10.55 -13.36
C CYS A 188 3.62 9.74 -13.32
N GLN A 189 4.74 10.45 -13.39
CA GLN A 189 6.07 9.85 -13.32
C GLN A 189 7.11 10.80 -12.74
N GLY A 190 7.90 10.29 -11.80
CA GLY A 190 9.25 10.76 -11.50
C GLY A 190 10.29 9.93 -12.25
N LYS A 191 11.56 10.31 -12.12
CA LYS A 191 12.68 9.56 -12.66
C LYS A 191 13.95 9.78 -11.85
N VAL A 192 14.60 8.69 -11.43
CA VAL A 192 16.01 8.71 -11.00
C VAL A 192 16.91 8.91 -12.23
N ILE A 193 17.64 10.01 -12.26
CA ILE A 193 18.57 10.38 -13.33
C ILE A 193 19.98 9.80 -13.06
N ALA A 194 20.42 9.86 -11.80
CA ALA A 194 21.71 9.33 -11.36
C ALA A 194 21.59 8.78 -9.94
N ALA A 195 22.31 7.70 -9.67
CA ALA A 195 22.53 7.13 -8.35
C ALA A 195 23.93 6.51 -8.36
N ILE A 196 24.90 7.19 -7.75
CA ILE A 196 26.33 6.88 -7.88
C ILE A 196 26.98 6.92 -6.50
N GLU A 197 27.69 5.85 -6.15
CA GLU A 197 28.58 5.78 -4.99
C GLU A 197 30.03 5.89 -5.48
N LYS A 198 30.80 6.84 -4.96
CA LYS A 198 32.20 7.02 -5.32
C LYS A 198 33.00 7.59 -4.16
N ASN A 199 34.03 6.86 -3.72
CA ASN A 199 34.88 7.21 -2.59
C ASN A 199 34.04 7.59 -1.36
N GLU A 200 33.09 6.72 -1.00
CA GLU A 200 32.18 6.87 0.15
C GLU A 200 31.18 8.04 0.06
N ILE A 201 31.30 8.92 -0.94
CA ILE A 201 30.32 9.96 -1.23
C ILE A 201 29.24 9.43 -2.16
N ILE A 202 27.98 9.69 -1.80
CA ILE A 202 26.81 9.25 -2.55
C ILE A 202 26.17 10.43 -3.25
N PHE A 203 25.97 10.32 -4.57
CA PHE A 203 25.25 11.28 -5.38
C PHE A 203 23.99 10.67 -5.97
N ILE A 204 22.84 11.28 -5.68
CA ILE A 204 21.55 10.89 -6.27
C ILE A 204 20.92 12.13 -6.91
N ARG A 205 20.41 11.99 -8.14
CA ARG A 205 19.62 13.03 -8.82
C ARG A 205 18.30 12.45 -9.28
N GLY A 206 17.19 13.12 -8.96
CA GLY A 206 15.88 12.83 -9.54
C GLY A 206 15.30 14.01 -10.31
N GLU A 207 14.41 13.70 -11.23
CA GLU A 207 13.59 14.63 -12.01
C GLU A 207 12.11 14.37 -11.71
N GLY A 208 11.42 15.39 -11.24
CA GLY A 208 10.05 15.30 -10.75
C GLY A 208 9.01 16.01 -11.62
N VAL A 209 9.40 16.68 -12.71
CA VAL A 209 8.48 17.50 -13.53
C VAL A 209 7.24 16.74 -14.00
N GLY A 210 7.37 15.44 -14.31
CA GLY A 210 6.27 14.58 -14.76
C GLY A 210 5.24 14.22 -13.68
N ALA A 211 5.46 14.64 -12.43
CA ALA A 211 4.50 14.49 -11.34
C ALA A 211 3.64 15.75 -11.11
N TYR A 212 3.94 16.87 -11.78
CA TYR A 212 3.24 18.15 -11.58
C TYR A 212 2.41 18.54 -12.80
N HIS A 213 1.43 19.42 -12.59
CA HIS A 213 0.53 19.84 -13.64
C HIS A 213 1.28 20.64 -14.74
N PRO A 214 1.20 20.28 -16.03
CA PRO A 214 1.97 20.95 -17.10
C PRO A 214 1.71 22.46 -17.24
N LYS A 215 0.50 22.91 -16.89
CA LYS A 215 0.13 24.35 -16.86
C LYS A 215 0.91 25.19 -15.83
N LEU A 216 1.58 24.58 -14.85
CA LEU A 216 2.55 25.30 -14.00
C LEU A 216 3.80 25.72 -14.80
N LYS A 217 3.99 25.17 -16.00
CA LYS A 217 5.10 25.44 -16.92
C LYS A 217 6.47 25.30 -16.24
N LEU A 218 6.58 24.24 -15.45
CA LEU A 218 7.84 23.78 -14.89
C LEU A 218 8.61 23.10 -16.02
N LYS A 219 9.83 23.56 -16.31
CA LYS A 219 10.73 22.91 -17.28
C LYS A 219 11.48 21.75 -16.63
N SER A 220 11.85 21.88 -15.35
CA SER A 220 12.55 20.86 -14.57
C SER A 220 12.32 21.08 -13.09
N VAL A 221 12.13 19.98 -12.35
CA VAL A 221 12.06 19.94 -10.88
C VAL A 221 13.08 18.92 -10.42
N GLN A 222 14.33 19.36 -10.33
CA GLN A 222 15.46 18.51 -9.98
C GLN A 222 15.73 18.53 -8.49
N ARG A 223 15.96 17.35 -7.92
CA ARG A 223 16.42 17.19 -6.55
C ARG A 223 17.72 16.40 -6.56
N ASN A 224 18.75 16.95 -5.92
CA ASN A 224 20.08 16.37 -5.81
C ASN A 224 20.37 16.06 -4.34
N LEU A 225 20.84 14.86 -4.05
CA LEU A 225 21.30 14.44 -2.74
C LEU A 225 22.79 14.11 -2.83
N LEU A 226 23.56 14.64 -1.89
CA LEU A 226 24.99 14.42 -1.74
C LEU A 226 25.27 14.05 -0.29
N LEU A 227 25.46 12.75 -0.02
CA LEU A 227 25.90 12.29 1.29
C LEU A 227 27.42 12.46 1.35
N LEU A 228 27.87 13.52 2.01
CA LEU A 228 29.29 13.91 2.10
C LEU A 228 30.03 13.13 3.20
N HIS A 229 29.30 12.78 4.25
CA HIS A 229 29.71 11.97 5.38
C HIS A 229 28.45 11.24 5.89
N PRO A 230 28.54 10.07 6.56
CA PRO A 230 27.39 9.37 7.14
C PRO A 230 26.41 10.26 7.92
N GLN A 231 26.94 11.30 8.58
CA GLN A 231 26.20 12.28 9.36
C GLN A 231 26.02 13.66 8.70
N LEU A 232 26.37 13.81 7.42
CA LEU A 232 26.30 15.08 6.70
C LEU A 232 25.72 14.89 5.30
N LEU A 233 24.43 15.20 5.14
CA LEU A 233 23.71 15.13 3.87
C LEU A 233 23.43 16.55 3.36
N LEU A 234 23.76 16.79 2.10
CA LEU A 234 23.43 18.00 1.37
C LEU A 234 22.31 17.69 0.37
N LEU A 235 21.25 18.50 0.35
CA LEU A 235 20.18 18.44 -0.63
C LEU A 235 20.14 19.75 -1.41
N VAL A 236 20.03 19.65 -2.75
CA VAL A 236 19.85 20.82 -3.62
C VAL A 236 18.65 20.61 -4.52
N ASP A 237 17.63 21.43 -4.31
CA ASP A 237 16.50 21.57 -5.24
C ASP A 237 16.85 22.61 -6.31
N GLN A 238 16.65 22.26 -7.57
CA GLN A 238 16.80 23.15 -8.73
C GLN A 238 15.48 23.16 -9.50
N ILE A 239 14.82 24.32 -9.51
CA ILE A 239 13.52 24.53 -10.13
C ILE A 239 13.74 25.42 -11.35
N TYR A 240 13.46 24.88 -12.53
CA TYR A 240 13.50 25.62 -13.79
C TYR A 240 12.08 25.97 -14.21
N LEU A 241 11.76 27.26 -14.30
CA LEU A 241 10.52 27.80 -14.85
C LEU A 241 10.63 28.15 -16.33
N GLN A 242 9.58 27.88 -17.12
CA GLN A 242 9.43 28.50 -18.44
C GLN A 242 9.11 30.00 -18.29
N GLU A 243 9.39 30.81 -19.33
CA GLU A 243 9.32 32.28 -19.27
C GLU A 243 7.97 32.82 -18.75
N ASP A 244 6.87 32.15 -19.06
CA ASP A 244 5.50 32.53 -18.75
C ASP A 244 4.86 31.62 -17.69
N SER A 245 5.67 31.00 -16.83
CA SER A 245 5.21 30.22 -15.69
C SER A 245 4.44 31.10 -14.69
N PRO A 246 3.26 30.64 -14.24
CA PRO A 246 2.50 31.35 -13.22
C PRO A 246 3.11 31.19 -11.83
N ALA A 247 3.92 30.15 -11.58
CA ALA A 247 4.47 29.83 -10.26
C ALA A 247 5.37 30.97 -9.76
N LYS A 248 5.15 31.39 -8.51
CA LYS A 248 5.89 32.46 -7.82
C LYS A 248 6.60 32.00 -6.56
N VAL A 249 6.10 30.95 -5.92
CA VAL A 249 6.70 30.37 -4.73
C VAL A 249 6.63 28.85 -4.80
N ALA A 250 7.62 28.22 -4.19
CA ALA A 250 7.61 26.79 -3.90
C ALA A 250 7.71 26.58 -2.39
N THR A 251 7.20 25.47 -1.90
CA THR A 251 7.35 25.04 -0.51
C THR A 251 7.83 23.61 -0.46
N SER A 252 8.83 23.36 0.38
CA SER A 252 9.40 22.04 0.63
C SER A 252 8.94 21.52 1.99
N PHE A 253 8.58 20.24 2.05
CA PHE A 253 8.20 19.58 3.29
C PHE A 253 9.27 18.58 3.74
N PHE A 254 9.51 18.53 5.05
CA PHE A 254 10.44 17.59 5.68
C PHE A 254 9.79 17.03 6.95
N HIS A 255 9.64 15.72 7.02
CA HIS A 255 8.83 15.05 8.04
C HIS A 255 9.68 14.31 9.07
N ASN A 256 9.15 14.25 10.29
CA ASN A 256 9.51 13.26 11.29
C ASN A 256 8.21 12.80 11.95
N VAL A 257 7.91 11.51 11.81
CA VAL A 257 6.63 10.95 12.26
C VAL A 257 6.52 10.88 13.78
N ASP A 258 7.65 10.69 14.48
CA ASP A 258 7.66 10.40 15.91
C ASP A 258 7.99 11.64 16.77
N VAL A 259 8.88 12.51 16.29
CA VAL A 259 9.42 13.65 17.07
C VAL A 259 9.12 14.97 16.35
N PRO A 260 8.55 15.98 17.03
CA PRO A 260 8.35 17.30 16.44
C PRO A 260 9.66 18.06 16.27
N PHE A 261 9.70 18.95 15.28
CA PHE A 261 10.83 19.85 15.06
C PHE A 261 10.77 21.08 15.98
N GLU A 262 11.92 21.65 16.25
CA GLU A 262 12.10 22.94 16.92
C GLU A 262 12.87 23.90 16.02
N ASP A 263 12.59 25.21 16.09
CA ASP A 263 13.28 26.20 15.27
C ASP A 263 14.67 26.54 15.82
N THR A 264 15.59 26.82 14.89
CA THR A 264 16.94 27.31 15.22
C THR A 264 17.40 28.31 14.17
N VAL A 265 18.34 29.18 14.53
CA VAL A 265 18.96 30.14 13.62
C VAL A 265 20.40 30.38 14.07
N ILE A 266 21.33 30.35 13.11
CA ILE A 266 22.75 30.67 13.32
C ILE A 266 23.18 31.59 12.19
N ASP A 267 23.76 32.76 12.51
CA ASP A 267 24.25 33.72 11.53
C ASP A 267 23.24 34.06 10.40
N ASN A 268 21.97 34.27 10.78
CA ASN A 268 20.83 34.49 9.88
C ASN A 268 20.46 33.33 8.95
N VAL A 269 21.07 32.16 9.12
CA VAL A 269 20.69 30.91 8.46
C VAL A 269 19.65 30.20 9.33
N HIS A 270 18.41 30.17 8.86
CA HIS A 270 17.33 29.47 9.52
C HIS A 270 17.49 27.96 9.38
N GLY A 271 17.04 27.28 10.43
CA GLY A 271 17.09 25.84 10.53
C GLY A 271 15.98 25.28 11.40
N ALA A 272 15.97 23.96 11.49
CA ALA A 272 15.14 23.21 12.41
C ALA A 272 15.95 22.04 12.97
N PHE A 273 15.57 21.51 14.13
CA PHE A 273 16.21 20.32 14.69
C PHE A 273 15.21 19.44 15.42
N ILE A 274 15.56 18.18 15.61
CA ILE A 274 14.88 17.27 16.55
C ILE A 274 15.85 16.90 17.67
N ARG A 275 15.31 16.66 18.87
CA ARG A 275 16.06 16.14 20.01
C ARG A 275 15.91 14.64 20.10
N GLN A 276 17.03 13.94 20.08
CA GLN A 276 17.13 12.50 20.30
C GLN A 276 18.00 12.22 21.52
N GLN A 277 18.03 10.98 21.98
CA GLN A 277 18.80 10.60 23.18
C GLN A 277 20.32 10.81 23.00
N ASP A 278 20.81 10.65 21.78
CA ASP A 278 22.23 10.77 21.41
C ASP A 278 22.60 12.18 20.92
N GLY A 279 21.66 13.13 20.91
CA GLY A 279 21.92 14.54 20.64
C GLY A 279 20.91 15.18 19.70
N ASN A 280 21.28 16.35 19.19
CA ASN A 280 20.44 17.13 18.29
C ASN A 280 20.76 16.82 16.83
N TYR A 281 19.74 16.45 16.06
CA TYR A 281 19.83 16.31 14.61
C TYR A 281 19.30 17.59 13.97
N LYS A 282 20.15 18.30 13.23
CA LYS A 282 19.90 19.66 12.79
C LYS A 282 19.79 19.73 11.27
N MET A 283 18.98 20.64 10.78
CA MET A 283 18.95 21.03 9.37
C MET A 283 18.97 22.54 9.21
N TYR A 284 19.69 23.03 8.22
CA TYR A 284 19.77 24.44 7.85
C TYR A 284 19.53 24.61 6.36
N TRP A 285 19.02 25.76 5.93
CA TRP A 285 18.76 26.01 4.52
C TRP A 285 19.02 27.45 4.11
N MET A 286 19.32 27.65 2.84
CA MET A 286 19.36 28.94 2.18
C MET A 286 19.19 28.76 0.67
N ASP A 287 18.74 29.80 0.00
CA ASP A 287 18.73 29.84 -1.46
C ASP A 287 20.10 30.19 -2.04
N ASP A 288 20.23 30.13 -3.36
CA ASP A 288 21.50 30.43 -4.06
C ASP A 288 21.95 31.91 -4.03
N THR A 289 21.18 32.78 -3.37
CA THR A 289 21.55 34.17 -3.06
C THR A 289 22.01 34.34 -1.61
N GLY A 290 22.02 33.26 -0.83
CA GLY A 290 22.32 33.26 0.60
C GLY A 290 21.13 33.67 1.48
N HIS A 291 19.94 33.86 0.91
CA HIS A 291 18.75 34.20 1.68
C HIS A 291 18.15 32.96 2.32
N SER A 292 17.87 33.03 3.63
CA SER A 292 17.27 31.95 4.40
C SER A 292 15.99 32.44 5.06
N GLN A 293 14.84 31.93 4.62
CA GLN A 293 13.53 32.29 5.17
C GLN A 293 13.16 31.38 6.34
N LYS A 294 12.55 31.94 7.40
CA LYS A 294 12.01 31.14 8.52
C LYS A 294 10.93 30.17 8.01
N ALA A 295 11.04 28.91 8.42
CA ALA A 295 10.07 27.86 8.10
C ALA A 295 8.84 27.90 9.01
N ILE A 296 7.78 27.25 8.57
CA ILE A 296 6.62 26.91 9.39
C ILE A 296 6.82 25.49 9.91
N ILE A 297 6.81 25.32 11.24
CA ILE A 297 6.83 24.01 11.88
C ILE A 297 5.41 23.67 12.31
N ALA A 298 4.95 22.47 11.99
CA ALA A 298 3.61 22.03 12.32
C ALA A 298 3.53 20.54 12.64
N SER A 299 2.56 20.18 13.48
CA SER A 299 2.14 18.81 13.75
C SER A 299 0.73 18.63 13.21
N ARG A 300 0.49 17.53 12.50
CA ARG A 300 -0.82 17.26 11.90
C ARG A 300 -1.28 15.86 12.24
N MET A 301 -2.47 15.78 12.84
CA MET A 301 -3.14 14.51 13.08
C MET A 301 -3.84 14.01 11.81
N TYR A 302 -3.89 12.69 11.65
CA TYR A 302 -4.68 12.08 10.58
C TYR A 302 -6.16 12.02 10.92
N PRO A 303 -7.04 12.02 9.90
CA PRO A 303 -8.47 11.79 10.09
C PRO A 303 -8.75 10.47 10.83
N ARG A 304 -9.92 10.37 11.44
CA ARG A 304 -10.36 9.11 12.05
C ARG A 304 -10.42 8.00 11.00
N GLY A 305 -9.91 6.82 11.34
CA GLY A 305 -9.87 5.64 10.46
C GLY A 305 -8.48 5.30 9.94
N TYR A 306 -7.49 6.18 10.11
CA TYR A 306 -6.08 5.84 9.89
C TYR A 306 -5.47 5.22 11.16
N PRO A 307 -4.58 4.21 11.02
CA PRO A 307 -3.98 3.50 12.15
C PRO A 307 -2.85 4.27 12.84
N TYR A 308 -2.35 5.35 12.23
CA TYR A 308 -1.29 6.19 12.76
C TYR A 308 -1.84 7.57 13.17
N ASN A 309 -1.26 8.15 14.21
CA ASN A 309 -1.74 9.40 14.80
C ASN A 309 -1.60 10.60 13.85
N GLY A 310 -0.54 10.64 13.04
CA GLY A 310 -0.20 11.80 12.22
C GLY A 310 1.30 11.91 11.98
N THR A 311 1.76 13.14 11.72
CA THR A 311 3.18 13.45 11.45
C THR A 311 3.53 14.88 11.88
N ASN A 312 4.82 15.16 12.06
CA ASN A 312 5.37 16.49 12.27
C ASN A 312 6.21 16.89 11.07
N TYR A 313 6.17 18.16 10.67
CA TYR A 313 6.92 18.61 9.53
C TYR A 313 7.41 20.05 9.63
N VAL A 314 8.49 20.30 8.89
CA VAL A 314 8.99 21.62 8.54
C VAL A 314 8.52 21.95 7.13
N ASN A 315 7.92 23.12 6.95
CA ASN A 315 7.57 23.71 5.67
C ASN A 315 8.52 24.88 5.40
N VAL A 316 9.38 24.74 4.39
CA VAL A 316 10.31 25.77 3.95
C VAL A 316 9.78 26.40 2.66
N THR A 317 9.32 27.64 2.73
CA THR A 317 8.86 28.40 1.56
C THR A 317 10.03 29.13 0.91
N THR A 318 10.03 29.21 -0.42
CA THR A 318 11.04 29.94 -1.21
C THR A 318 10.37 30.69 -2.35
N HIS A 319 10.79 31.94 -2.55
CA HIS A 319 10.42 32.74 -3.71
C HIS A 319 11.13 32.26 -4.97
N LEU A 320 10.36 31.98 -6.01
CA LEU A 320 10.91 31.52 -7.28
C LEU A 320 11.40 32.71 -8.11
N ARG A 321 12.70 32.70 -8.40
CA ARG A 321 13.36 33.57 -9.38
C ARG A 321 13.34 32.90 -10.75
N SER A 322 12.95 33.67 -11.76
CA SER A 322 13.00 33.22 -13.15
C SER A 322 14.40 33.43 -13.73
N PRO A 323 14.93 32.50 -14.55
CA PRO A 323 14.32 31.23 -14.93
C PRO A 323 14.59 30.09 -13.95
N ILE A 324 15.62 30.21 -13.10
CA ILE A 324 16.11 29.13 -12.25
C ILE A 324 16.15 29.60 -10.81
N THR A 325 15.61 28.78 -9.93
CA THR A 325 15.74 28.91 -8.48
C THR A 325 16.42 27.68 -7.93
N ARG A 326 17.40 27.88 -7.04
CA ARG A 326 18.07 26.79 -6.33
C ARG A 326 18.01 27.02 -4.83
N VAL A 327 17.73 25.94 -4.10
CA VAL A 327 17.66 25.94 -2.64
C VAL A 327 18.50 24.80 -2.10
N VAL A 328 19.32 25.12 -1.11
CA VAL A 328 20.27 24.20 -0.49
C VAL A 328 19.82 23.92 0.93
N TYR A 329 19.82 22.64 1.31
CA TYR A 329 19.52 22.16 2.65
C TYR A 329 20.68 21.30 3.13
N LEU A 330 21.13 21.50 4.36
CA LEU A 330 22.20 20.75 5.00
C LEU A 330 21.65 20.03 6.22
N PHE A 331 21.77 18.71 6.28
CA PHE A 331 21.31 17.86 7.37
C PHE A 331 22.51 17.31 8.13
N ILE A 332 22.51 17.45 9.45
CA ILE A 332 23.69 17.30 10.31
C ILE A 332 23.32 16.38 11.48
N GLY A 333 24.05 15.27 11.64
CA GLY A 333 24.00 14.40 12.81
C GLY A 333 24.76 14.98 14.02
N PRO A 334 24.54 14.44 15.22
CA PRO A 334 25.03 15.04 16.47
C PRO A 334 26.55 15.08 16.60
N SER A 335 27.30 14.24 15.88
CA SER A 335 28.77 14.20 15.97
C SER A 335 29.48 15.20 15.05
N ILE A 336 28.77 15.92 14.18
CA ILE A 336 29.37 16.86 13.23
C ILE A 336 29.15 18.30 13.70
N ASP A 337 30.25 19.03 13.86
CA ASP A 337 30.24 20.47 14.13
C ASP A 337 30.51 21.24 12.83
N VAL A 338 29.47 21.87 12.27
CA VAL A 338 29.58 22.70 11.07
C VAL A 338 29.94 24.13 11.48
N GLN A 339 31.10 24.59 11.04
CA GLN A 339 31.65 25.92 11.36
C GLN A 339 31.29 26.96 10.30
N SER A 340 31.16 26.55 9.03
CA SER A 340 30.79 27.43 7.92
C SER A 340 29.94 26.69 6.91
N PHE A 341 28.91 27.39 6.41
CA PHE A 341 28.04 26.94 5.33
C PHE A 341 27.73 28.14 4.43
N SER A 342 28.31 28.18 3.23
CA SER A 342 28.10 29.25 2.26
C SER A 342 27.67 28.70 0.91
N VAL A 343 26.83 29.48 0.22
CA VAL A 343 26.26 29.14 -1.08
C VAL A 343 26.40 30.32 -2.01
N HIS A 344 26.95 30.08 -3.20
CA HIS A 344 27.11 31.08 -4.24
C HIS A 344 26.67 30.50 -5.59
N GLY A 345 25.58 31.04 -6.13
CA GLY A 345 25.08 30.65 -7.45
C GLY A 345 25.34 31.70 -8.52
N ASN A 346 25.62 31.23 -9.75
CA ASN A 346 25.48 32.01 -10.98
C ASN A 346 24.52 31.31 -11.94
N SER A 347 24.33 31.83 -13.16
CA SER A 347 23.36 31.27 -14.12
C SER A 347 23.63 29.80 -14.52
N GLN A 348 24.88 29.34 -14.45
CA GLN A 348 25.30 28.01 -14.91
C GLN A 348 25.69 27.05 -13.80
N GLN A 349 26.18 27.57 -12.67
CA GLN A 349 26.81 26.78 -11.62
C GLN A 349 26.34 27.23 -10.24
N LEU A 350 26.26 26.28 -9.32
CA LEU A 350 26.04 26.48 -7.90
C LEU A 350 27.24 25.93 -7.14
N ASP A 351 27.84 26.80 -6.33
CA ASP A 351 29.00 26.51 -5.51
C ASP A 351 28.56 26.49 -4.06
N ILE A 352 28.88 25.42 -3.34
CA ILE A 352 28.53 25.23 -1.94
C ILE A 352 29.79 24.87 -1.17
N PHE A 353 30.08 25.62 -0.12
CA PHE A 353 31.23 25.35 0.75
C PHE A 353 30.72 25.02 2.15
N VAL A 354 31.13 23.85 2.64
CA VAL A 354 30.81 23.39 4.01
C VAL A 354 32.13 23.10 4.71
N THR A 355 32.38 23.74 5.83
CA THR A 355 33.54 23.48 6.68
C THR A 355 33.06 22.97 8.02
N THR A 356 33.57 21.81 8.43
CA THR A 356 33.37 21.24 9.75
C THR A 356 34.63 21.44 10.59
N SER A 357 34.60 21.04 11.86
CA SER A 357 35.79 21.00 12.71
C SER A 357 36.92 20.11 12.17
N GLU A 358 36.61 19.16 11.30
CA GLU A 358 37.54 18.13 10.82
C GLU A 358 37.79 18.17 9.30
N HIS A 359 36.79 18.57 8.51
CA HIS A 359 36.80 18.44 7.05
C HIS A 359 36.29 19.70 6.35
N ALA A 360 36.77 19.92 5.12
CA ALA A 360 36.27 20.95 4.23
C ALA A 360 35.73 20.33 2.93
N TYR A 361 34.51 20.71 2.57
CA TYR A 361 33.84 20.25 1.35
C TYR A 361 33.53 21.43 0.44
N ALA A 362 33.96 21.35 -0.82
CA ALA A 362 33.51 22.24 -1.89
C ALA A 362 32.72 21.44 -2.92
N ILE A 363 31.46 21.82 -3.13
CA ILE A 363 30.52 21.12 -4.00
C ILE A 363 30.14 22.04 -5.16
N TYR A 364 30.20 21.51 -6.37
CA TYR A 364 29.86 22.21 -7.60
C TYR A 364 28.78 21.44 -8.35
N LEU A 365 27.66 22.11 -8.62
CA LEU A 365 26.53 21.58 -9.39
C LEU A 365 26.27 22.47 -10.60
N TRP A 366 26.00 21.86 -11.75
CA TRP A 366 25.72 22.59 -12.99
C TRP A 366 24.24 22.52 -13.39
N THR A 367 23.74 23.65 -13.87
CA THR A 367 22.43 23.79 -14.49
C THR A 367 22.38 22.95 -15.78
N ASP A 368 21.33 22.15 -15.95
CA ASP A 368 21.26 21.07 -16.95
C ASP A 368 21.03 21.53 -18.42
N GLU A 369 20.90 22.83 -18.68
CA GLU A 369 20.64 23.35 -20.02
C GLU A 369 21.81 23.18 -20.98
N ASN A 370 23.03 23.27 -20.45
CA ASN A 370 24.25 23.11 -21.21
C ASN A 370 24.73 21.66 -21.10
N LYS A 371 24.21 20.80 -21.99
CA LYS A 371 24.76 19.44 -22.25
C LYS A 371 26.25 19.44 -22.65
N SER A 372 26.88 20.60 -22.75
CA SER A 372 28.33 20.75 -22.91
C SER A 372 29.12 20.22 -21.71
N HIS A 373 28.54 20.19 -20.51
CA HIS A 373 29.21 19.65 -19.33
C HIS A 373 29.00 18.13 -19.23
N SER A 374 30.09 17.37 -19.23
CA SER A 374 30.09 15.90 -19.09
C SER A 374 29.80 15.39 -17.67
N VAL A 375 29.57 16.31 -16.71
CA VAL A 375 29.51 16.03 -15.27
C VAL A 375 28.16 16.49 -14.68
N PHE A 376 27.65 15.74 -13.71
CA PHE A 376 26.50 16.13 -12.88
C PHE A 376 26.89 17.00 -11.70
N ALA A 377 27.90 16.55 -10.94
CA ALA A 377 28.41 17.20 -9.75
C ALA A 377 29.92 16.94 -9.57
N GLN A 378 30.62 17.87 -8.95
CA GLN A 378 31.99 17.69 -8.47
C GLN A 378 32.03 18.00 -6.98
N VAL A 379 32.70 17.16 -6.21
CA VAL A 379 32.97 17.36 -4.79
C VAL A 379 34.47 17.35 -4.58
N ILE A 380 34.98 18.35 -3.87
CA ILE A 380 36.34 18.36 -3.33
C ILE A 380 36.17 18.16 -1.83
N ALA A 381 36.53 16.98 -1.34
CA ALA A 381 36.58 16.67 0.08
C ALA A 381 38.04 16.74 0.51
N ASP A 382 38.39 17.77 1.29
CA ASP A 382 39.75 18.14 1.67
C ASP A 382 40.67 18.29 0.44
N HIS A 383 41.48 17.27 0.15
CA HIS A 383 42.40 17.23 -0.99
C HIS A 383 41.94 16.29 -2.11
N GLN A 384 40.81 15.60 -1.93
CA GLN A 384 40.32 14.59 -2.85
C GLN A 384 39.23 15.16 -3.76
N LYS A 385 39.52 15.16 -5.07
CA LYS A 385 38.55 15.52 -6.11
C LYS A 385 37.73 14.30 -6.54
N ILE A 386 36.42 14.40 -6.39
CA ILE A 386 35.44 13.38 -6.75
C ILE A 386 34.50 13.97 -7.81
N VAL A 387 34.35 13.26 -8.93
CA VAL A 387 33.56 13.71 -10.08
C VAL A 387 32.50 12.67 -10.40
N PHE A 388 31.26 13.14 -10.51
CA PHE A 388 30.08 12.34 -10.86
C PHE A 388 29.68 12.60 -12.32
N GLU A 389 30.11 11.72 -13.21
CA GLU A 389 29.96 11.90 -14.66
C GLU A 389 28.59 11.50 -15.18
N ARG A 390 28.13 12.18 -16.24
CA ARG A 390 26.87 11.86 -16.94
C ARG A 390 26.91 10.51 -17.65
N ALA A 391 28.09 9.98 -17.95
CA ALA A 391 28.26 8.65 -18.52
C ALA A 391 27.72 7.53 -17.59
N SER A 392 27.69 7.81 -16.27
CA SER A 392 27.18 6.91 -15.23
C SER A 392 25.68 7.12 -14.93
N ALA A 393 24.97 7.89 -15.76
CA ALA A 393 23.54 8.08 -15.62
C ALA A 393 22.76 6.76 -15.71
N VAL A 394 21.64 6.70 -15.00
CA VAL A 394 20.75 5.55 -15.03
C VAL A 394 20.19 5.37 -16.45
N ARG A 395 20.35 4.16 -17.00
CA ARG A 395 19.82 3.79 -18.31
C ARG A 395 18.48 3.07 -18.17
N ASN A 396 17.49 3.51 -18.94
CA ASN A 396 16.21 2.81 -19.02
C ASN A 396 16.27 1.80 -20.17
N SER A 397 16.32 0.51 -19.81
CA SER A 397 16.17 -0.56 -20.80
C SER A 397 14.69 -0.95 -20.94
N PRO A 398 14.14 -1.02 -22.16
CA PRO A 398 12.77 -1.48 -22.36
C PRO A 398 12.68 -2.97 -22.01
N VAL A 399 11.73 -3.32 -21.14
CA VAL A 399 11.42 -4.72 -20.82
C VAL A 399 10.40 -5.24 -21.82
N SER A 400 10.75 -6.30 -22.55
CA SER A 400 9.87 -6.95 -23.51
C SER A 400 8.74 -7.71 -22.80
N GLY A 401 7.58 -7.82 -23.46
CA GLY A 401 6.49 -8.65 -22.96
C GLY A 401 6.89 -10.13 -22.95
N VAL A 402 6.33 -10.89 -22.00
CA VAL A 402 6.49 -12.33 -21.94
C VAL A 402 5.85 -12.95 -23.19
N LYS A 403 6.67 -13.64 -23.98
CA LYS A 403 6.23 -14.35 -25.18
C LYS A 403 5.40 -15.57 -24.79
N GLY A 404 4.33 -15.82 -25.55
CA GLY A 404 3.46 -16.98 -25.34
C GLY A 404 2.71 -16.95 -24.00
N ASN A 405 2.33 -15.75 -23.53
CA ASN A 405 1.73 -15.58 -22.20
C ASN A 405 0.41 -16.36 -22.04
N ILE A 406 -0.40 -16.46 -23.11
CA ILE A 406 -1.65 -17.23 -23.14
C ILE A 406 -1.33 -18.72 -23.00
N GLU A 407 -0.41 -19.22 -23.81
CA GLU A 407 -0.02 -20.63 -23.83
C GLU A 407 0.60 -21.06 -22.50
N ILE A 408 1.35 -20.17 -21.83
CA ILE A 408 1.88 -20.42 -20.48
C ILE A 408 0.74 -20.64 -19.49
N VAL A 409 -0.27 -19.77 -19.50
CA VAL A 409 -1.44 -19.89 -18.62
C VAL A 409 -2.25 -21.14 -18.97
N GLU A 410 -2.54 -21.38 -20.24
CA GLU A 410 -3.29 -22.56 -20.70
C GLU A 410 -2.61 -23.88 -20.32
N LYS A 411 -1.28 -23.93 -20.47
CA LYS A 411 -0.47 -25.08 -20.05
C LYS A 411 -0.54 -25.28 -18.54
N ASN A 412 -0.42 -24.21 -17.75
CA ASN A 412 -0.52 -24.28 -16.30
C ASN A 412 -1.90 -24.76 -15.84
N LEU A 413 -2.99 -24.33 -16.49
CA LEU A 413 -4.34 -24.80 -16.23
C LEU A 413 -4.55 -26.29 -16.52
N GLN A 414 -3.68 -26.97 -17.27
CA GLN A 414 -3.81 -28.43 -17.45
C GLN A 414 -3.32 -29.24 -16.24
N HIS A 415 -2.51 -28.66 -15.34
CA HIS A 415 -1.82 -29.44 -14.30
C HIS A 415 -2.76 -29.93 -13.19
N PHE A 416 -3.82 -29.19 -12.88
CA PHE A 416 -4.75 -29.60 -11.81
C PHE A 416 -5.72 -30.69 -12.27
N LYS A 417 -6.07 -30.75 -13.57
CA LYS A 417 -7.03 -31.72 -14.12
C LYS A 417 -6.75 -33.19 -13.73
N PRO A 418 -5.53 -33.74 -13.94
CA PRO A 418 -5.26 -35.13 -13.56
C PRO A 418 -5.35 -35.38 -12.05
N VAL A 419 -5.07 -34.37 -11.22
CA VAL A 419 -5.22 -34.48 -9.75
C VAL A 419 -6.69 -34.71 -9.38
N PHE A 420 -7.59 -33.90 -9.94
CA PHE A 420 -9.03 -34.06 -9.71
C PHE A 420 -9.56 -35.39 -10.24
N GLN A 421 -9.13 -35.80 -11.45
CA GLN A 421 -9.52 -37.10 -12.02
C GLN A 421 -9.05 -38.29 -11.19
N GLN A 422 -7.84 -38.21 -10.63
CA GLN A 422 -7.32 -39.24 -9.74
C GLN A 422 -8.12 -39.33 -8.44
N LEU A 423 -8.42 -38.18 -7.82
CA LEU A 423 -9.25 -38.13 -6.61
C LEU A 423 -10.65 -38.68 -6.85
N GLU A 424 -11.28 -38.31 -7.95
CA GLU A 424 -12.58 -38.84 -8.36
C GLU A 424 -12.54 -40.37 -8.49
N LYS A 425 -11.55 -40.90 -9.23
CA LYS A 425 -11.37 -42.34 -9.38
C LYS A 425 -11.18 -43.05 -8.05
N GLN A 426 -10.39 -42.47 -7.14
CA GLN A 426 -10.17 -43.03 -5.81
C GLN A 426 -11.44 -43.03 -4.96
N ILE A 427 -12.18 -41.92 -4.94
CA ILE A 427 -13.46 -41.80 -4.22
C ILE A 427 -14.46 -42.84 -4.75
N LEU A 428 -14.65 -42.89 -6.08
CA LEU A 428 -15.55 -43.85 -6.71
C LEU A 428 -15.14 -45.30 -6.44
N SER A 429 -13.84 -45.60 -6.43
CA SER A 429 -13.35 -46.95 -6.11
C SER A 429 -13.64 -47.35 -4.66
N ARG A 430 -13.47 -46.44 -3.69
CA ARG A 430 -13.76 -46.69 -2.28
C ARG A 430 -15.26 -46.86 -2.03
N VAL A 431 -16.05 -46.02 -2.68
CA VAL A 431 -17.52 -46.05 -2.63
C VAL A 431 -18.08 -47.35 -3.21
N ARG A 432 -17.58 -47.78 -4.38
CA ARG A 432 -18.03 -49.03 -5.03
C ARG A 432 -17.60 -50.28 -4.28
N ASN A 433 -16.50 -50.23 -3.52
CA ASN A 433 -15.99 -51.37 -2.74
C ASN A 433 -16.59 -51.49 -1.33
N THR A 434 -17.47 -50.57 -0.92
CA THR A 434 -18.22 -50.71 0.34
C THR A 434 -19.57 -51.36 0.09
N ASP A 435 -19.80 -52.54 0.68
CA ASP A 435 -21.14 -53.18 0.78
C ASP A 435 -22.19 -52.23 1.39
N SER A 436 -21.75 -51.21 2.15
CA SER A 436 -22.63 -50.17 2.68
C SER A 436 -23.18 -49.23 1.61
N PHE A 437 -22.49 -48.99 0.49
CA PHE A 437 -23.00 -48.08 -0.55
C PHE A 437 -24.12 -48.73 -1.36
N ARG A 438 -24.03 -50.04 -1.62
CA ARG A 438 -25.14 -50.81 -2.20
C ARG A 438 -26.36 -50.77 -1.28
N LYS A 439 -26.18 -51.00 0.03
CA LYS A 439 -27.25 -50.89 1.04
C LYS A 439 -27.78 -49.46 1.25
N THR A 440 -26.95 -48.44 1.09
CA THR A 440 -27.31 -47.02 1.27
C THR A 440 -28.01 -46.47 0.03
N ALA A 441 -27.56 -46.83 -1.17
CA ALA A 441 -28.24 -46.56 -2.43
C ALA A 441 -29.59 -47.30 -2.47
N GLU A 442 -29.66 -48.58 -2.08
CA GLU A 442 -30.93 -49.31 -1.90
C GLU A 442 -31.87 -48.66 -0.88
N ARG A 443 -31.33 -48.06 0.20
CA ARG A 443 -32.14 -47.33 1.21
C ARG A 443 -32.64 -45.97 0.71
N LEU A 444 -31.82 -45.20 -0.01
CA LEU A 444 -32.18 -43.89 -0.55
C LEU A 444 -33.15 -44.01 -1.73
N LEU A 445 -33.00 -45.06 -2.54
CA LEU A 445 -33.85 -45.31 -3.71
C LEU A 445 -35.16 -46.04 -3.37
N ARG A 446 -35.35 -46.52 -2.13
CA ARG A 446 -36.65 -47.04 -1.65
C ARG A 446 -37.80 -46.01 -1.68
N PHE A 447 -37.50 -44.73 -1.89
CA PHE A 447 -38.49 -43.66 -2.05
C PHE A 447 -38.89 -43.38 -3.50
N SER A 448 -38.34 -44.09 -4.48
CA SER A 448 -38.73 -44.02 -5.89
C SER A 448 -39.02 -45.43 -6.43
N ASP A 449 -39.91 -45.53 -7.40
CA ASP A 449 -40.50 -46.78 -7.88
C ASP A 449 -39.45 -47.88 -8.18
N LYS A 450 -39.60 -49.05 -7.52
CA LYS A 450 -38.64 -50.16 -7.49
C LYS A 450 -38.16 -50.63 -8.88
N ARG A 451 -38.99 -50.50 -9.92
CA ARG A 451 -38.68 -50.96 -11.29
C ARG A 451 -37.69 -50.05 -12.03
N GLN A 452 -37.76 -48.73 -11.84
CA GLN A 452 -36.81 -47.81 -12.49
C GLN A 452 -35.45 -47.82 -11.80
N THR A 453 -35.42 -48.21 -10.52
CA THR A 453 -34.19 -48.23 -9.72
C THR A 453 -33.25 -49.36 -10.11
N GLU A 454 -33.75 -50.58 -10.33
CA GLU A 454 -32.94 -51.72 -10.78
C GLU A 454 -32.38 -51.48 -12.19
N GLU A 455 -33.16 -50.92 -13.12
CA GLU A 455 -32.68 -50.60 -14.47
C GLU A 455 -31.59 -49.52 -14.50
N VAL A 456 -31.65 -48.52 -13.61
CA VAL A 456 -30.63 -47.47 -13.52
C VAL A 456 -29.34 -48.02 -12.89
N ILE A 457 -29.46 -48.88 -11.88
CA ILE A 457 -28.32 -49.55 -11.26
C ILE A 457 -27.64 -50.49 -12.27
N ASP A 458 -28.40 -51.31 -12.99
CA ASP A 458 -27.86 -52.22 -14.00
C ASP A 458 -27.25 -51.48 -15.19
N ARG A 459 -27.80 -50.33 -15.62
CA ARG A 459 -27.16 -49.47 -16.64
C ARG A 459 -25.83 -48.89 -16.17
N ILE A 460 -25.73 -48.46 -14.91
CA ILE A 460 -24.48 -47.94 -14.33
C ILE A 460 -23.42 -49.04 -14.22
N PHE A 461 -23.82 -50.28 -13.89
CA PHE A 461 -22.91 -51.43 -13.85
C PHE A 461 -22.51 -51.93 -15.25
N ALA A 462 -23.43 -51.97 -16.22
CA ALA A 462 -23.17 -52.41 -17.60
C ALA A 462 -22.20 -51.48 -18.36
N ILE A 463 -22.29 -50.17 -18.14
CA ILE A 463 -21.36 -49.18 -18.71
C ILE A 463 -19.93 -49.37 -18.16
N SER A 464 -19.81 -49.90 -16.93
CA SER A 464 -18.51 -50.10 -16.28
C SER A 464 -17.80 -51.41 -16.66
N GLN A 465 -18.54 -52.47 -17.02
CA GLN A 465 -17.93 -53.75 -17.43
C GLN A 465 -17.37 -53.74 -18.85
N GLN A 466 -17.93 -52.92 -19.76
CA GLN A 466 -17.41 -52.81 -21.14
C GLN A 466 -16.04 -52.11 -21.24
N GLN A 467 -15.60 -51.36 -20.23
CA GLN A 467 -14.26 -50.76 -20.20
C GLN A 467 -13.14 -51.72 -19.76
N GLN A 468 -13.46 -52.91 -19.23
CA GLN A 468 -12.46 -53.90 -18.80
C GLN A 468 -12.21 -55.06 -19.79
N GLY A 469 -12.94 -55.13 -20.92
CA GLY A 469 -12.92 -56.29 -21.81
C GLY A 469 -12.48 -56.01 -23.26
N ARG A 470 -11.24 -55.54 -23.50
CA ARG A 470 -10.63 -55.60 -24.85
C ARG A 470 -9.22 -56.17 -24.80
N ALA A 471 -9.13 -57.50 -24.82
CA ALA A 471 -7.96 -58.21 -25.33
C ALA A 471 -8.37 -59.48 -26.10
N LYS A 472 -8.02 -59.49 -27.40
CA LYS A 472 -7.82 -60.62 -28.35
C LYS A 472 -8.97 -61.16 -29.22
N LYS A 473 -8.72 -61.02 -30.54
CA LYS A 473 -8.94 -61.90 -31.71
C LYS A 473 -10.23 -61.82 -32.58
N ASN A 474 -10.09 -61.05 -33.67
CA ASN A 474 -10.34 -61.26 -35.11
C ASN A 474 -11.60 -61.98 -35.73
N LYS A 475 -12.16 -61.23 -36.71
CA LYS A 475 -12.73 -61.57 -38.05
C LYS A 475 -14.12 -62.22 -38.18
N LYS A 476 -15.13 -61.43 -38.60
CA LYS A 476 -15.74 -61.43 -39.96
C LYS A 476 -16.84 -60.35 -40.09
N VAL A 477 -17.14 -60.00 -41.34
CA VAL A 477 -17.82 -58.82 -41.90
C VAL A 477 -19.34 -58.79 -41.68
N ALA A 478 -19.92 -57.63 -41.35
CA ALA A 478 -21.22 -57.15 -41.90
C ALA A 478 -21.51 -55.66 -41.60
N LYS A 479 -21.79 -54.94 -42.68
CA LYS A 479 -22.39 -53.61 -42.90
C LYS A 479 -22.86 -52.76 -41.69
N GLY A 480 -22.22 -51.59 -41.58
CA GLY A 480 -22.85 -50.26 -41.56
C GLY A 480 -23.91 -49.97 -40.50
N TYR A 481 -23.51 -49.40 -39.37
CA TYR A 481 -24.29 -48.43 -38.60
C TYR A 481 -23.34 -47.43 -37.91
N LYS A 482 -23.66 -46.15 -38.01
CA LYS A 482 -22.94 -45.00 -37.42
C LYS A 482 -22.75 -45.21 -35.91
N PHE A 483 -21.51 -45.16 -35.43
CA PHE A 483 -21.23 -44.95 -34.01
C PHE A 483 -21.52 -43.48 -33.70
N VAL A 484 -22.67 -43.21 -33.09
CA VAL A 484 -22.92 -41.95 -32.38
C VAL A 484 -22.38 -42.16 -30.97
N ASP A 485 -21.34 -41.41 -30.65
CA ASP A 485 -20.73 -41.32 -29.32
C ASP A 485 -21.75 -40.61 -28.40
N ALA A 486 -22.69 -41.37 -27.86
CA ALA A 486 -23.80 -40.88 -27.04
C ALA A 486 -23.54 -41.19 -25.55
N GLY A 487 -22.52 -40.56 -24.99
CA GLY A 487 -22.39 -40.30 -23.56
C GLY A 487 -22.05 -38.82 -23.39
N PRO A 488 -22.72 -38.07 -22.49
CA PRO A 488 -22.42 -36.66 -22.34
C PRO A 488 -21.01 -36.53 -21.75
N ASP A 489 -20.06 -36.06 -22.55
CA ASP A 489 -18.78 -35.58 -22.04
C ASP A 489 -19.08 -34.41 -21.10
N ILE A 490 -19.08 -34.70 -19.81
CA ILE A 490 -19.41 -33.76 -18.73
C ILE A 490 -18.47 -32.56 -18.81
N PHE A 491 -17.22 -32.72 -19.28
CA PHE A 491 -16.30 -31.61 -19.45
C PHE A 491 -16.64 -30.78 -20.69
N ALA A 492 -17.08 -31.39 -21.80
CA ALA A 492 -17.61 -30.65 -22.94
C ALA A 492 -18.92 -29.92 -22.60
N GLN A 493 -19.78 -30.52 -21.77
CA GLN A 493 -21.00 -29.87 -21.28
C GLN A 493 -20.72 -28.75 -20.28
N ILE A 494 -19.76 -28.93 -19.37
CA ILE A 494 -19.27 -27.88 -18.48
C ILE A 494 -18.60 -26.77 -19.29
N GLU A 495 -17.82 -27.09 -20.32
CA GLU A 495 -17.18 -26.08 -21.18
C GLU A 495 -18.21 -25.29 -22.01
N VAL A 496 -19.25 -25.96 -22.54
CA VAL A 496 -20.36 -25.29 -23.23
C VAL A 496 -21.19 -24.45 -22.26
N ASN A 497 -21.42 -24.93 -21.02
CA ASN A 497 -22.09 -24.15 -19.99
C ASN A 497 -21.24 -22.97 -19.51
N GLU A 498 -19.95 -23.14 -19.31
CA GLU A 498 -19.02 -22.06 -18.97
C GLU A 498 -18.92 -21.04 -20.09
N ARG A 499 -18.89 -21.46 -21.36
CA ARG A 499 -18.93 -20.53 -22.50
C ARG A 499 -20.24 -19.74 -22.54
N LYS A 500 -21.38 -20.39 -22.29
CA LYS A 500 -22.67 -19.70 -22.14
C LYS A 500 -22.70 -18.75 -20.94
N ILE A 501 -22.17 -19.16 -19.80
CA ILE A 501 -22.11 -18.35 -18.58
C ILE A 501 -21.15 -17.17 -18.77
N ARG A 502 -19.99 -17.35 -19.42
CA ARG A 502 -19.06 -16.28 -19.77
C ARG A 502 -19.63 -15.30 -20.78
N GLN A 503 -20.34 -15.77 -21.81
CA GLN A 503 -21.03 -14.88 -22.75
C GLN A 503 -22.14 -14.08 -22.05
N LYS A 504 -22.87 -14.72 -21.13
CA LYS A 504 -23.90 -14.06 -20.33
C LYS A 504 -23.30 -13.05 -19.35
N ALA A 505 -22.21 -13.40 -18.67
CA ALA A 505 -21.46 -12.54 -17.77
C ALA A 505 -20.78 -11.37 -18.51
N GLN A 506 -20.25 -11.57 -19.71
CA GLN A 506 -19.73 -10.50 -20.56
C GLN A 506 -20.84 -9.57 -21.06
N SER A 507 -22.04 -10.09 -21.36
CA SER A 507 -23.20 -9.28 -21.73
C SER A 507 -23.79 -8.49 -20.54
N LEU A 508 -23.62 -8.99 -19.32
CA LEU A 508 -23.99 -8.31 -18.07
C LEU A 508 -22.95 -7.26 -17.67
N ALA A 509 -21.66 -7.58 -17.76
CA ALA A 509 -20.55 -6.66 -17.50
C ALA A 509 -20.43 -5.51 -18.53
N GLN A 510 -21.06 -5.65 -19.70
CA GLN A 510 -21.23 -4.55 -20.68
C GLN A 510 -22.49 -3.70 -20.42
N LYS A 511 -23.42 -4.18 -19.58
CA LYS A 511 -24.66 -3.49 -19.21
C LYS A 511 -24.61 -2.83 -17.82
N GLU A 512 -23.64 -3.17 -16.98
CA GLU A 512 -23.38 -2.49 -15.72
C GLU A 512 -22.70 -1.13 -15.96
N MET A 513 -23.48 -0.07 -15.77
CA MET A 513 -22.98 1.28 -15.46
C MET A 513 -22.25 1.27 -14.10
N PRO A 514 -21.34 2.21 -13.83
CA PRO A 514 -20.29 2.05 -12.81
C PRO A 514 -20.86 1.77 -11.42
N VAL A 515 -20.34 0.71 -10.80
CA VAL A 515 -20.67 0.25 -9.45
C VAL A 515 -20.24 1.31 -8.43
N ASP A 516 -21.14 1.58 -7.49
CA ASP A 516 -20.97 2.50 -6.36
C ASP A 516 -19.89 1.99 -5.40
N GLU A 517 -18.87 2.81 -5.17
CA GLU A 517 -17.61 2.45 -4.47
C GLU A 517 -17.80 2.23 -2.95
N GLU A 518 -19.00 2.48 -2.41
CA GLU A 518 -19.31 2.34 -0.98
C GLU A 518 -19.59 0.89 -0.53
N GLU A 519 -20.02 -0.01 -1.42
CA GLU A 519 -20.51 -1.33 -1.01
C GLU A 519 -19.39 -2.34 -0.74
N GLU A 520 -18.29 -2.28 -1.50
CA GLU A 520 -17.05 -3.05 -1.21
C GLU A 520 -16.36 -2.60 0.10
N MET A 521 -16.70 -1.42 0.61
CA MET A 521 -16.04 -0.82 1.77
C MET A 521 -16.52 -1.36 3.12
N LYS A 522 -17.70 -2.01 3.17
CA LYS A 522 -18.24 -2.57 4.42
C LYS A 522 -17.57 -3.88 4.85
N ASP A 523 -17.29 -4.79 3.91
CA ASP A 523 -16.79 -6.13 4.24
C ASP A 523 -15.32 -6.16 4.71
N LEU A 524 -14.55 -5.09 4.50
CA LEU A 524 -13.15 -4.98 4.96
C LEU A 524 -12.97 -4.22 6.29
N LEU A 525 -14.00 -3.50 6.76
CA LEU A 525 -13.91 -2.63 7.95
C LEU A 525 -14.44 -3.27 9.25
N ASP A 526 -15.03 -4.45 9.19
CA ASP A 526 -15.62 -5.15 10.36
C ASP A 526 -14.60 -5.73 11.37
N PHE A 527 -13.29 -5.46 11.20
CA PHE A 527 -12.25 -5.91 12.14
C PHE A 527 -11.64 -4.80 13.03
N ALA A 528 -12.22 -3.59 13.06
CA ALA A 528 -11.80 -2.55 13.99
C ALA A 528 -12.65 -2.56 15.28
N ASP A 529 -12.17 -3.26 16.32
CA ASP A 529 -12.76 -3.23 17.67
C ASP A 529 -12.77 -1.80 18.24
N ILE A 530 -13.96 -1.27 18.48
CA ILE A 530 -14.20 0.00 19.18
C ILE A 530 -13.90 -0.21 20.68
N THR A 531 -12.76 0.29 21.15
CA THR A 531 -12.45 0.33 22.58
C THR A 531 -13.04 1.59 23.19
N TYR A 532 -14.09 1.43 24.03
CA TYR A 532 -14.60 2.48 24.89
C TYR A 532 -13.59 2.76 26.02
N VAL A 533 -12.93 3.92 25.97
CA VAL A 533 -12.13 4.45 27.08
C VAL A 533 -13.09 5.07 28.10
N LYS A 534 -13.02 4.58 29.34
CA LYS A 534 -13.78 5.05 30.49
C LYS A 534 -13.03 6.24 31.11
N GLU A 535 -13.49 7.46 30.86
CA GLU A 535 -12.96 8.66 31.51
C GLU A 535 -13.24 8.62 33.03
N ARG A 536 -12.18 8.82 33.82
CA ARG A 536 -12.25 9.07 35.26
C ARG A 536 -12.36 10.57 35.50
N ASN A 537 -13.34 10.93 36.32
CA ASN A 537 -13.66 12.25 36.88
C ASN A 537 -12.47 13.19 37.12
N SER A 538 -12.54 14.39 36.55
CA SER A 538 -11.91 15.59 37.10
C SER A 538 -12.89 16.78 37.08
N VAL A 539 -12.93 17.46 38.22
CA VAL A 539 -13.84 18.55 38.65
C VAL A 539 -13.73 19.81 37.76
N PRO A 540 -14.82 20.57 37.52
CA PRO A 540 -14.80 21.72 36.60
C PRO A 540 -14.39 23.03 37.28
N ILE A 541 -13.53 23.81 36.61
CA ILE A 541 -13.30 25.23 36.91
C ILE A 541 -14.10 26.07 35.89
N LYS A 542 -14.96 26.93 36.43
CA LYS A 542 -15.78 27.93 35.71
C LYS A 542 -14.95 29.18 35.37
N VAL A 543 -14.96 29.63 34.12
CA VAL A 543 -15.01 31.06 33.74
C VAL A 543 -15.78 31.21 32.42
N GLN A 544 -16.64 32.24 32.36
CA GLN A 544 -17.65 32.54 31.34
C GLN A 544 -17.11 33.39 30.14
N PRO A 545 -17.93 33.57 29.07
CA PRO A 545 -17.52 33.88 27.70
C PRO A 545 -17.70 35.34 27.27
N GLY A 546 -17.12 35.71 26.12
CA GLY A 546 -17.42 36.94 25.39
C GLY A 546 -17.30 36.75 23.87
N LEU A 547 -18.46 36.93 23.20
CA LEU A 547 -18.80 37.33 21.81
C LEU A 547 -17.71 37.32 20.71
N SER A 548 -17.93 36.95 19.44
CA SER A 548 -19.11 37.20 18.58
C SER A 548 -19.10 36.37 17.27
N GLN A 549 -20.21 35.67 17.01
CA GLN A 549 -21.05 35.68 15.80
C GLN A 549 -20.39 35.63 14.39
N ILE A 550 -20.67 34.56 13.63
CA ILE A 550 -21.01 34.60 12.18
C ILE A 550 -21.84 33.35 11.81
N PHE A 551 -23.04 33.64 11.29
CA PHE A 551 -23.93 32.92 10.37
C PHE A 551 -24.10 31.39 10.39
N SER A 552 -25.36 31.03 10.59
CA SER A 552 -25.98 29.72 10.36
C SER A 552 -26.00 29.32 8.88
N THR A 553 -25.65 28.07 8.60
CA THR A 553 -26.12 27.32 7.43
C THR A 553 -26.62 25.94 7.87
N ALA A 554 -27.86 25.65 7.43
CA ALA A 554 -28.53 24.36 7.29
C ALA A 554 -28.24 23.25 8.33
N ARG A 555 -29.19 23.09 9.28
CA ARG A 555 -29.39 21.85 10.04
C ARG A 555 -29.59 20.67 9.08
N SER A 556 -28.65 19.73 9.08
CA SER A 556 -28.83 18.42 8.48
C SER A 556 -29.79 17.58 9.32
N SER A 557 -30.87 17.12 8.69
CA SER A 557 -31.89 16.24 9.23
C SER A 557 -31.41 14.79 9.33
N ALA A 558 -30.36 14.54 10.13
CA ALA A 558 -29.78 13.20 10.32
C ALA A 558 -30.10 12.47 11.64
N PRO A 559 -30.57 13.08 12.75
CA PRO A 559 -30.73 12.33 14.00
C PRO A 559 -32.09 11.60 14.14
N LEU A 560 -33.03 11.79 13.21
CA LEU A 560 -34.38 11.22 13.31
C LEU A 560 -34.52 9.83 12.66
N VAL A 561 -33.64 9.45 11.74
CA VAL A 561 -33.78 8.20 10.97
C VAL A 561 -33.18 7.00 11.72
N SER A 562 -32.04 7.16 12.40
CA SER A 562 -31.36 6.06 13.12
C SER A 562 -32.19 5.55 14.30
N ALA A 563 -32.78 6.45 15.09
CA ALA A 563 -33.63 6.07 16.23
C ALA A 563 -34.89 5.30 15.81
N SER A 564 -35.38 5.48 14.57
CA SER A 564 -36.52 4.73 14.05
C SER A 564 -36.16 3.31 13.62
N TYR A 565 -34.95 3.12 13.06
CA TYR A 565 -34.50 1.83 12.55
C TYR A 565 -34.15 0.87 13.69
N THR A 566 -33.51 1.37 14.74
CA THR A 566 -33.18 0.57 15.94
C THR A 566 -34.45 0.11 16.67
N ARG A 567 -35.48 0.97 16.76
CA ARG A 567 -36.79 0.60 17.32
C ARG A 567 -37.53 -0.41 16.46
N LEU A 568 -37.49 -0.27 15.14
CA LEU A 568 -38.10 -1.20 14.21
C LEU A 568 -37.42 -2.58 14.27
N PHE A 569 -36.08 -2.61 14.36
CA PHE A 569 -35.30 -3.83 14.50
C PHE A 569 -35.60 -4.57 15.82
N LEU A 570 -35.70 -3.83 16.94
CA LEU A 570 -36.08 -4.40 18.24
C LEU A 570 -37.51 -4.95 18.23
N LEU A 571 -38.48 -4.22 17.65
CA LEU A 571 -39.86 -4.69 17.50
C LEU A 571 -39.94 -5.96 16.65
N LEU A 572 -39.21 -6.03 15.53
CA LEU A 572 -39.18 -7.22 14.67
C LEU A 572 -38.59 -8.44 15.38
N ASN A 573 -37.49 -8.26 16.12
CA ASN A 573 -36.88 -9.35 16.88
C ASN A 573 -37.78 -9.84 18.02
N ILE A 574 -38.47 -8.94 18.72
CA ILE A 574 -39.45 -9.29 19.75
C ILE A 574 -40.63 -10.07 19.14
N VAL A 575 -41.15 -9.64 17.99
CA VAL A 575 -42.24 -10.34 17.29
C VAL A 575 -41.78 -11.73 16.82
N ILE A 576 -40.59 -11.86 16.24
CA ILE A 576 -40.03 -13.15 15.82
C ILE A 576 -39.85 -14.09 17.02
N PHE A 577 -39.38 -13.56 18.15
CA PHE A 577 -39.26 -14.31 19.39
C PHE A 577 -40.62 -14.86 19.85
N PHE A 578 -41.67 -14.03 19.91
CA PHE A 578 -43.01 -14.49 20.30
C PHE A 578 -43.63 -15.47 19.29
N VAL A 579 -43.33 -15.34 18.00
CA VAL A 579 -43.77 -16.31 16.97
C VAL A 579 -43.06 -17.66 17.14
N MET A 580 -41.74 -17.65 17.36
CA MET A 580 -40.98 -18.88 17.65
C MET A 580 -41.42 -19.53 18.97
N LEU A 581 -41.73 -18.72 19.98
CA LEU A 581 -42.29 -19.15 21.26
C LEU A 581 -43.64 -19.85 21.07
N ALA A 582 -44.55 -19.25 20.30
CA ALA A 582 -45.86 -19.82 19.99
C ALA A 582 -45.74 -21.11 19.18
N MET A 583 -44.82 -21.18 18.21
CA MET A 583 -44.52 -22.40 17.45
C MET A 583 -43.94 -23.51 18.34
N GLN A 584 -43.05 -23.18 19.28
CA GLN A 584 -42.50 -24.18 20.19
C GLN A 584 -43.53 -24.67 21.21
N LEU A 585 -44.37 -23.78 21.76
CA LEU A 585 -45.44 -24.15 22.70
C LEU A 585 -46.53 -25.00 22.05
N THR A 586 -46.87 -24.74 20.78
CA THR A 586 -47.82 -25.58 20.01
C THR A 586 -47.23 -26.93 19.64
N TRP A 587 -45.92 -27.04 19.39
CA TRP A 587 -45.24 -28.31 19.17
C TRP A 587 -45.09 -29.16 20.45
N PHE A 588 -44.88 -28.52 21.61
CA PHE A 588 -44.62 -29.20 22.88
C PHE A 588 -45.86 -29.63 23.68
N GLN A 589 -47.08 -29.30 23.24
CA GLN A 589 -48.31 -29.89 23.78
C GLN A 589 -48.37 -31.43 23.60
N LYS A 590 -47.49 -32.02 22.78
CA LYS A 590 -47.38 -33.48 22.56
C LYS A 590 -46.27 -34.18 23.35
N ALA A 591 -45.50 -33.49 24.20
CA ALA A 591 -44.38 -34.10 24.93
C ALA A 591 -44.76 -34.56 26.35
N LYS A 592 -44.44 -35.82 26.68
CA LYS A 592 -44.94 -36.58 27.86
C LYS A 592 -44.22 -36.34 29.21
N SER A 593 -43.36 -35.32 29.39
CA SER A 593 -42.65 -35.14 30.67
C SER A 593 -42.71 -33.72 31.23
N LEU A 594 -43.16 -33.64 32.48
CA LEU A 594 -43.40 -32.39 33.24
C LEU A 594 -42.11 -31.61 33.56
N HIS A 595 -40.96 -32.29 33.57
CA HIS A 595 -39.68 -31.70 33.96
C HIS A 595 -39.03 -30.90 32.81
N GLY A 596 -39.17 -31.38 31.56
CA GLY A 596 -38.70 -30.67 30.38
C GLY A 596 -39.48 -29.37 30.12
N GLN A 597 -40.78 -29.37 30.42
CA GLN A 597 -41.61 -28.17 30.32
C GLN A 597 -41.16 -27.09 31.32
N ARG A 598 -40.89 -27.45 32.59
CA ARG A 598 -40.43 -26.50 33.61
C ARG A 598 -39.08 -25.85 33.27
N CYS A 599 -38.15 -26.62 32.71
CA CYS A 599 -36.84 -26.09 32.29
C CYS A 599 -36.99 -25.12 31.10
N LEU A 600 -37.84 -25.46 30.13
CA LEU A 600 -38.15 -24.58 29.01
C LEU A 600 -38.80 -23.27 29.47
N TYR A 601 -39.81 -23.32 30.36
CA TYR A 601 -40.44 -22.12 30.90
C TYR A 601 -39.48 -21.25 31.70
N ALA A 602 -38.52 -21.84 32.42
CA ALA A 602 -37.48 -21.09 33.13
C ALA A 602 -36.54 -20.35 32.17
N ILE A 603 -36.10 -20.99 31.09
CA ILE A 603 -35.25 -20.36 30.07
C ILE A 603 -36.00 -19.21 29.38
N LEU A 604 -37.27 -19.43 29.03
CA LEU A 604 -38.11 -18.43 28.39
C LEU A 604 -38.40 -17.21 29.29
N LEU A 605 -38.53 -17.44 30.60
CA LEU A 605 -38.69 -16.36 31.57
C LEU A 605 -37.42 -15.50 31.65
N ILE A 606 -36.24 -16.14 31.66
CA ILE A 606 -34.94 -15.46 31.70
C ILE A 606 -34.74 -14.62 30.44
N ASP A 607 -34.99 -15.20 29.25
CA ASP A 607 -34.87 -14.47 27.98
C ASP A 607 -35.84 -13.28 27.89
N SER A 608 -37.07 -13.47 28.39
CA SER A 608 -38.06 -12.38 28.46
C SER A 608 -37.62 -11.26 29.40
N CYS A 609 -37.00 -11.59 30.53
CA CYS A 609 -36.42 -10.59 31.43
C CYS A 609 -35.26 -9.83 30.79
N ILE A 610 -34.39 -10.52 30.04
CA ILE A 610 -33.25 -9.88 29.33
C ILE A 610 -33.77 -8.91 28.26
N LEU A 611 -34.78 -9.31 27.48
CA LEU A 611 -35.40 -8.46 26.47
C LEU A 611 -36.09 -7.23 27.08
N LEU A 612 -36.80 -7.39 28.21
CA LEU A 612 -37.41 -6.28 28.93
C LEU A 612 -36.36 -5.31 29.49
N TRP A 613 -35.23 -5.83 29.94
CA TRP A 613 -34.13 -5.03 30.48
C TRP A 613 -33.43 -4.23 29.36
N LEU A 614 -33.21 -4.84 28.21
CA LEU A 614 -32.69 -4.16 27.01
C LEU A 614 -33.67 -3.09 26.49
N TYR A 615 -34.97 -3.37 26.49
CA TYR A 615 -35.99 -2.40 26.10
C TYR A 615 -36.06 -1.21 27.08
N SER A 616 -36.05 -1.48 28.39
CA SER A 616 -36.04 -0.44 29.43
C SER A 616 -34.77 0.40 29.38
N SER A 617 -33.62 -0.19 29.09
CA SER A 617 -32.34 0.52 28.97
C SER A 617 -32.31 1.43 27.73
N CYS A 618 -32.86 1.00 26.59
CA CYS A 618 -32.99 1.86 25.40
C CYS A 618 -34.08 2.94 25.51
N SER A 619 -34.96 2.87 26.51
CA SER A 619 -35.97 3.90 26.76
C SER A 619 -35.43 5.11 27.53
N GLN A 620 -34.31 4.98 28.25
CA GLN A 620 -33.79 6.01 29.16
C GLN A 620 -32.54 6.73 28.64
N SER A 621 -31.83 6.18 27.66
CA SER A 621 -30.70 6.83 26.97
C SER A 621 -30.86 6.67 25.46
N GLN A 622 -30.45 7.68 24.68
CA GLN A 622 -30.44 7.59 23.22
C GLN A 622 -29.60 6.38 22.78
N CYS A 623 -30.30 5.33 22.35
CA CYS A 623 -29.81 4.28 21.46
C CYS A 623 -29.82 4.80 20.01
#